data_AF-A0A3M1BTS7-F1
#
_entry.id   AF-A0A3M1BTS7-F1
#
_cell.length_a   1.000
_cell.length_b   1.000
_cell.length_c   1.000
_cell.angle_alpha   90.00
_cell.angle_beta   90.00
_cell.angle_gamma   90.00
#
_symmetry.space_group_name_H-M   'P 1'
#
loop_
_entity.id
_entity.type
_entity.pdbx_description
1 polymer ?
#
loop_
_entity_poly.entity_id
_entity_poly.type
_entity_poly.pdbx_seq_one_letter_code
_entity_poly.pdbx_strand_id
1 'polypeptide(L)'
;MQILRAQREDMLALAELYAGLAEAVAADKFLPDWLGNPGKEWPLWSPAARLASRYEWPALSKAVDLLADVSRRSPVVRQMEFEKVISGNGRLAPVMMYESQVVNGRFLGPVTFALQALYQKMGLETTGAELPDYAAVELDFLSFLAEKEAQANDDQQARHWRHTRRQFLQEHAGKWLPQLAHRLSNSGEEAWTAVAHLLAAALNPPKRQKQITPKESGLPQIPDITLCTLCSFCVQVCPTHALSMREDDHATRLTLNPSLCIRCHKCEQVCEEKAIDLQGKPAAAPMLVLRESPRATCPRCGKPTVSEAEVTAVVARLGSHPAWLDYCLECR
;
A
#
# COMPACT_ATOMS: atom_id res chain seq x y z
N MET A 1 9.73 -10.57 21.42
CA MET A 1 8.36 -10.27 21.89
C MET A 1 8.03 -8.77 21.89
N GLN A 2 8.85 -7.87 22.44
CA GLN A 2 8.51 -6.42 22.51
C GLN A 2 8.44 -5.70 21.15
N ILE A 3 9.33 -6.01 20.20
CA ILE A 3 9.32 -5.39 18.85
C ILE A 3 8.07 -5.77 18.07
N LEU A 4 7.70 -7.05 18.08
CA LEU A 4 6.47 -7.55 17.43
C LEU A 4 5.21 -6.94 18.07
N ARG A 5 5.19 -6.80 19.40
CA ARG A 5 4.10 -6.13 20.11
C ARG A 5 3.95 -4.65 19.70
N ALA A 6 5.06 -3.92 19.63
CA ALA A 6 5.05 -2.52 19.21
C ALA A 6 4.59 -2.35 17.75
N GLN A 7 5.00 -3.25 16.85
CA GLN A 7 4.52 -3.24 15.46
C GLN A 7 3.02 -3.50 15.34
N ARG A 8 2.47 -4.41 16.16
CA ARG A 8 1.01 -4.64 16.22
C ARG A 8 0.26 -3.41 16.70
N GLU A 9 0.72 -2.78 17.79
CA GLU A 9 0.10 -1.55 18.32
C GLU A 9 0.14 -0.40 17.30
N ASP A 10 1.24 -0.26 16.55
CA ASP A 10 1.34 0.76 15.50
C ASP A 10 0.33 0.50 14.35
N MET A 11 0.11 -0.76 13.97
CA MET A 11 -0.87 -1.09 12.92
C MET A 11 -2.32 -0.97 13.39
N LEU A 12 -2.60 -1.23 14.68
CA LEU A 12 -3.90 -0.91 15.27
C LEU A 12 -4.16 0.60 15.27
N ALA A 13 -3.16 1.41 15.63
CA ALA A 13 -3.30 2.87 15.53
C ALA A 13 -3.53 3.34 14.09
N LEU A 14 -2.92 2.69 13.11
CA LEU A 14 -3.17 3.00 11.70
C LEU A 14 -4.60 2.61 11.28
N ALA A 15 -5.12 1.48 11.76
CA ALA A 15 -6.50 1.09 11.54
C ALA A 15 -7.49 2.09 12.15
N GLU A 16 -7.30 2.46 13.42
CA GLU A 16 -8.11 3.47 14.11
C GLU A 16 -8.12 4.82 13.38
N LEU A 17 -6.97 5.22 12.84
CA LEU A 17 -6.87 6.44 12.02
C LEU A 17 -7.71 6.35 10.74
N TYR A 18 -7.67 5.22 10.03
CA TYR A 18 -8.49 5.02 8.82
C TYR A 18 -9.98 4.96 9.15
N ALA A 19 -10.38 4.25 10.20
CA ALA A 19 -11.78 4.15 10.62
C ALA A 19 -12.35 5.52 11.02
N GLY A 20 -11.62 6.29 11.83
CA GLY A 20 -12.06 7.63 12.20
C GLY A 20 -12.12 8.59 11.01
N LEU A 21 -11.25 8.42 10.01
CA LEU A 21 -11.31 9.19 8.76
C LEU A 21 -12.51 8.78 7.90
N ALA A 22 -12.84 7.48 7.84
CA ALA A 22 -14.02 6.98 7.17
C ALA A 22 -15.30 7.61 7.76
N GLU A 23 -15.43 7.63 9.08
CA GLU A 23 -16.54 8.28 9.77
C GLU A 23 -16.58 9.79 9.50
N ALA A 24 -15.41 10.47 9.49
CA ALA A 24 -15.33 11.90 9.30
C ALA A 24 -15.74 12.38 7.90
N VAL A 25 -15.70 11.50 6.89
CA VAL A 25 -16.01 11.85 5.49
C VAL A 25 -17.25 11.14 4.94
N ALA A 26 -18.01 10.44 5.80
CA ALA A 26 -19.26 9.77 5.43
C ALA A 26 -20.41 10.78 5.20
N ALA A 27 -20.42 11.41 4.02
CA ALA A 27 -21.41 12.38 3.55
C ALA A 27 -22.86 11.88 3.46
N ASP A 28 -23.07 10.57 3.37
CA ASP A 28 -24.36 9.90 3.29
C ASP A 28 -25.06 9.76 4.65
N LYS A 29 -24.33 10.02 5.75
CA LYS A 29 -24.81 9.90 7.12
C LYS A 29 -24.71 11.23 7.85
N PHE A 30 -25.42 11.33 8.97
CA PHE A 30 -25.09 12.33 9.96
C PHE A 30 -23.68 12.08 10.46
N LEU A 31 -22.83 13.11 10.36
CA LEU A 31 -21.48 13.08 10.89
C LEU A 31 -21.51 12.75 12.39
N PRO A 32 -20.49 12.03 12.89
CA PRO A 32 -20.48 11.59 14.28
C PRO A 32 -20.39 12.76 15.26
N ASP A 33 -21.07 12.63 16.41
CA ASP A 33 -21.12 13.66 17.46
C ASP A 33 -19.74 14.08 17.97
N TRP A 34 -18.74 13.17 17.91
CA TRP A 34 -17.40 13.46 18.38
C TRP A 34 -16.71 14.59 17.58
N LEU A 35 -17.12 14.87 16.34
CA LEU A 35 -16.61 16.01 15.55
C LEU A 35 -16.97 17.38 16.17
N GLY A 36 -17.96 17.41 17.05
CA GLY A 36 -18.31 18.60 17.81
C GLY A 36 -17.35 18.90 18.97
N ASN A 37 -16.63 17.90 19.47
CA ASN A 37 -15.65 18.09 20.54
C ASN A 37 -14.38 18.79 20.02
N PRO A 38 -13.54 19.35 20.91
CA PRO A 38 -12.19 19.78 20.55
C PRO A 38 -11.40 18.64 19.89
N GLY A 39 -10.50 18.95 18.95
CA GLY A 39 -9.81 17.91 18.16
C GLY A 39 -8.95 16.94 18.98
N LYS A 40 -8.47 17.33 20.17
CA LYS A 40 -7.77 16.44 21.11
C LYS A 40 -8.64 15.34 21.70
N GLU A 41 -9.96 15.50 21.67
CA GLU A 41 -10.94 14.51 22.13
C GLU A 41 -11.43 13.60 20.98
N TRP A 42 -11.00 13.84 19.75
CA TRP A 42 -11.38 13.01 18.61
C TRP A 42 -10.66 11.66 18.65
N PRO A 43 -11.29 10.57 18.17
CA PRO A 43 -10.66 9.25 18.08
C PRO A 43 -9.41 9.26 17.19
N LEU A 44 -9.25 10.28 16.34
CA LEU A 44 -8.10 10.50 15.47
C LEU A 44 -6.84 11.00 16.19
N TRP A 45 -6.97 11.63 17.36
CA TRP A 45 -5.85 12.29 18.05
C TRP A 45 -4.76 11.32 18.49
N SER A 46 -5.13 10.36 19.35
CA SER A 46 -4.16 9.44 19.95
C SER A 46 -3.45 8.55 18.92
N PRO A 47 -4.14 7.97 17.92
CA PRO A 47 -3.49 7.17 16.89
C PRO A 47 -2.56 8.00 16.02
N ALA A 48 -2.99 9.21 15.60
CA ALA A 48 -2.16 10.10 14.80
C ALA A 48 -0.91 10.57 15.56
N ALA A 49 -1.05 11.01 16.81
CA ALA A 49 0.06 11.46 17.65
C ALA A 49 1.09 10.34 17.91
N ARG A 50 0.61 9.11 18.16
CA ARG A 50 1.47 7.93 18.31
C ARG A 50 2.29 7.69 17.05
N LEU A 51 1.63 7.59 15.90
CA LEU A 51 2.29 7.31 14.63
C LEU A 51 3.24 8.44 14.21
N ALA A 52 2.85 9.69 14.42
CA ALA A 52 3.67 10.87 14.13
C ALA A 52 5.00 10.82 14.90
N SER A 53 4.93 10.60 16.22
CA SER A 53 6.10 10.49 17.08
C SER A 53 6.95 9.25 16.77
N ARG A 54 6.31 8.09 16.62
CA ARG A 54 6.98 6.80 16.43
C ARG A 54 7.80 6.73 15.14
N TYR A 55 7.30 7.33 14.07
CA TYR A 55 7.89 7.25 12.73
C TYR A 55 8.54 8.56 12.27
N GLU A 56 8.65 9.57 13.16
CA GLU A 56 9.10 10.93 12.82
C GLU A 56 8.39 11.44 11.56
N TRP A 57 7.08 11.21 11.47
CA TRP A 57 6.30 11.37 10.24
C TRP A 57 5.84 12.82 10.09
N PRO A 58 6.51 13.66 9.27
CA PRO A 58 6.33 15.12 9.36
C PRO A 58 4.93 15.57 8.92
N ALA A 59 4.36 14.91 7.90
CA ALA A 59 3.00 15.22 7.44
C ALA A 59 1.96 14.90 8.52
N LEU A 60 2.13 13.80 9.27
CA LEU A 60 1.22 13.44 10.34
C LEU A 60 1.44 14.30 11.59
N SER A 61 2.69 14.69 11.90
CA SER A 61 2.98 15.67 12.96
C SER A 61 2.25 17.00 12.70
N LYS A 62 2.33 17.53 11.47
CA LYS A 62 1.59 18.73 11.08
C LYS A 62 0.07 18.54 11.23
N ALA A 63 -0.44 17.37 10.87
CA ALA A 63 -1.86 17.07 11.01
C ALA A 63 -2.31 17.03 12.48
N VAL A 64 -1.46 16.50 13.38
CA VAL A 64 -1.68 16.50 14.83
C VAL A 64 -1.69 17.92 15.39
N ASP A 65 -0.77 18.78 14.95
CA ASP A 65 -0.76 20.20 15.38
C ASP A 65 -2.07 20.90 14.98
N LEU A 66 -2.50 20.73 13.72
CA LEU A 66 -3.78 21.29 13.25
C LEU A 66 -4.98 20.73 14.02
N LEU A 67 -4.96 19.43 14.33
CA LEU A 67 -6.00 18.79 15.12
C LEU A 67 -6.03 19.36 16.56
N ALA A 68 -4.89 19.81 17.09
CA ALA A 68 -4.79 20.36 18.44
C ALA A 68 -5.52 21.69 18.59
N ASP A 69 -5.58 22.43 17.48
CA ASP A 69 -6.16 23.77 17.38
C ASP A 69 -7.66 23.75 17.06
N VAL A 70 -8.23 22.58 16.73
CA VAL A 70 -9.66 22.45 16.44
C VAL A 70 -10.49 22.72 17.70
N SER A 71 -11.32 23.75 17.63
CA SER A 71 -12.18 24.20 18.72
C SER A 71 -13.50 23.44 18.76
N ARG A 72 -14.15 23.48 19.94
CA ARG A 72 -15.50 22.91 20.14
C ARG A 72 -16.52 23.65 19.26
N ARG A 73 -17.36 22.90 18.54
CA ARG A 73 -18.49 23.37 17.71
C ARG A 73 -19.66 22.40 17.88
N SER A 74 -20.90 22.80 17.56
CA SER A 74 -21.99 21.81 17.58
C SER A 74 -21.85 20.84 16.40
N PRO A 75 -22.25 19.57 16.55
CA PRO A 75 -22.25 18.60 15.44
C PRO A 75 -23.03 19.09 14.21
N VAL A 76 -24.14 19.81 14.43
CA VAL A 76 -24.93 20.43 13.35
C VAL A 76 -24.11 21.45 12.55
N VAL A 77 -23.30 22.27 13.21
CA VAL A 77 -22.44 23.24 12.49
C VAL A 77 -21.36 22.50 11.70
N ARG A 78 -20.76 21.43 12.25
CA ARG A 78 -19.82 20.57 11.52
C ARG A 78 -20.46 19.96 10.27
N GLN A 79 -21.68 19.45 10.39
CA GLN A 79 -22.46 18.93 9.27
C GLN A 79 -22.63 19.98 8.16
N MET A 80 -23.08 21.19 8.52
CA MET A 80 -23.28 22.27 7.53
C MET A 80 -21.97 22.71 6.86
N GLU A 81 -20.87 22.79 7.62
CA GLU A 81 -19.53 23.08 7.10
C GLU A 81 -19.13 22.03 6.06
N PHE A 82 -19.32 20.74 6.37
CA PHE A 82 -19.00 19.63 5.47
C PHE A 82 -19.83 19.65 4.20
N GLU A 83 -21.16 19.74 4.33
CA GLU A 83 -22.10 19.75 3.21
C GLU A 83 -21.80 20.90 2.24
N LYS A 84 -21.41 22.06 2.76
CA LYS A 84 -20.97 23.21 1.97
C LYS A 84 -19.69 22.90 1.18
N VAL A 85 -18.73 22.18 1.78
CA VAL A 85 -17.49 21.78 1.08
C VAL A 85 -17.80 20.78 -0.03
N ILE A 86 -18.64 19.77 0.24
CA ILE A 86 -18.95 18.71 -0.71
C ILE A 86 -19.88 19.20 -1.83
N SER A 87 -20.91 19.98 -1.52
CA SER A 87 -21.88 20.48 -2.51
C SER A 87 -21.32 21.58 -3.41
N GLY A 88 -20.22 22.22 -2.99
CA GLY A 88 -19.67 23.38 -3.69
C GLY A 88 -20.45 24.67 -3.42
N ASN A 89 -20.10 25.74 -4.15
CA ASN A 89 -20.65 27.09 -3.91
C ASN A 89 -20.94 27.88 -5.20
N GLY A 90 -21.21 27.17 -6.30
CA GLY A 90 -21.47 27.76 -7.62
C GLY A 90 -20.22 28.24 -8.38
N ARG A 91 -19.14 28.61 -7.68
CA ARG A 91 -17.81 28.83 -8.29
C ARG A 91 -16.99 27.54 -8.34
N LEU A 92 -17.17 26.70 -7.33
CA LEU A 92 -16.51 25.43 -7.17
C LEU A 92 -17.52 24.31 -7.41
N ALA A 93 -17.18 23.36 -8.29
CA ALA A 93 -18.02 22.20 -8.60
C ALA A 93 -18.18 21.28 -7.37
N PRO A 94 -19.24 20.47 -7.27
CA PRO A 94 -19.37 19.47 -6.20
C PRO A 94 -18.16 18.52 -6.17
N VAL A 95 -17.81 18.03 -4.98
CA VAL A 95 -16.79 16.99 -4.80
C VAL A 95 -17.40 15.64 -5.15
N MET A 96 -16.75 14.91 -6.06
CA MET A 96 -17.13 13.54 -6.35
C MET A 96 -16.60 12.63 -5.24
N MET A 97 -17.53 11.91 -4.61
CA MET A 97 -17.27 11.05 -3.44
C MET A 97 -17.12 9.56 -3.79
N TYR A 98 -17.09 9.23 -5.09
CA TYR A 98 -17.00 7.86 -5.60
C TYR A 98 -15.83 7.76 -6.59
N GLU A 99 -14.99 6.73 -6.48
CA GLU A 99 -13.84 6.53 -7.37
C GLU A 99 -14.26 6.52 -8.85
N SER A 100 -15.34 5.80 -9.18
CA SER A 100 -15.83 5.72 -10.56
C SER A 100 -16.14 7.09 -11.16
N GLN A 101 -16.71 8.01 -10.38
CA GLN A 101 -17.01 9.37 -10.84
C GLN A 101 -15.74 10.17 -11.12
N VAL A 102 -14.71 10.00 -10.29
CA VAL A 102 -13.43 10.69 -10.47
C VAL A 102 -12.68 10.16 -11.68
N VAL A 103 -12.62 8.84 -11.80
CA VAL A 103 -11.79 8.16 -12.79
C VAL A 103 -12.42 8.21 -14.19
N ASN A 104 -13.75 8.06 -14.29
CA ASN A 104 -14.41 7.94 -15.59
C ASN A 104 -15.72 8.74 -15.72
N GLY A 105 -16.09 9.55 -14.71
CA GLY A 105 -17.26 10.42 -14.76
C GLY A 105 -18.61 9.71 -14.56
N ARG A 106 -18.64 8.42 -14.22
CA ARG A 106 -19.89 7.66 -14.00
C ARG A 106 -20.08 7.35 -12.53
N PHE A 107 -21.34 7.38 -12.08
CA PHE A 107 -21.70 7.01 -10.71
C PHE A 107 -21.50 5.51 -10.42
N LEU A 108 -21.63 4.68 -11.44
CA LEU A 108 -21.42 3.24 -11.35
C LEU A 108 -20.51 2.82 -12.50
N GLY A 109 -19.37 2.21 -12.19
CA GLY A 109 -18.35 1.89 -13.18
C GLY A 109 -17.66 0.53 -12.98
N PRO A 110 -16.74 0.14 -13.88
CA PRO A 110 -15.98 -1.10 -13.76
C PRO A 110 -15.25 -1.24 -12.41
N VAL A 111 -14.77 -0.13 -11.85
CA VAL A 111 -14.08 -0.11 -10.56
C VAL A 111 -15.02 -0.43 -9.40
N THR A 112 -16.26 0.07 -9.42
CA THR A 112 -17.32 -0.26 -8.45
C THR A 112 -17.52 -1.78 -8.38
N PHE A 113 -17.67 -2.45 -9.52
CA PHE A 113 -17.85 -3.90 -9.56
C PHE A 113 -16.61 -4.68 -9.14
N ALA A 114 -15.42 -4.19 -9.51
CA ALA A 114 -14.15 -4.81 -9.11
C ALA A 114 -13.97 -4.76 -7.58
N LEU A 115 -14.29 -3.62 -6.96
CA LEU A 115 -14.26 -3.47 -5.51
C LEU A 115 -15.31 -4.34 -4.82
N GLN A 116 -16.54 -4.43 -5.36
CA GLN A 116 -17.55 -5.36 -4.84
C GLN A 116 -17.02 -6.81 -4.80
N ALA A 117 -16.43 -7.27 -5.92
CA ALA A 117 -15.89 -8.62 -6.01
C ALA A 117 -14.70 -8.83 -5.05
N LEU A 118 -13.85 -7.81 -4.90
CA LEU A 118 -12.74 -7.82 -3.94
C LEU A 118 -13.24 -7.98 -2.49
N TYR A 119 -14.22 -7.19 -2.09
CA TYR A 119 -14.80 -7.25 -0.74
C TYR A 119 -15.47 -8.59 -0.48
N GLN A 120 -16.27 -9.09 -1.43
CA GLN A 120 -16.89 -10.42 -1.33
C GLN A 120 -15.86 -11.54 -1.21
N LYS A 121 -14.75 -11.48 -1.96
CA LYS A 121 -13.65 -12.45 -1.86
C LYS A 121 -13.01 -12.45 -0.46
N MET A 122 -13.09 -11.33 0.26
CA MET A 122 -12.61 -11.20 1.64
C MET A 122 -13.69 -11.47 2.69
N GLY A 123 -14.90 -11.89 2.27
CA GLY A 123 -16.03 -12.12 3.17
C GLY A 123 -16.62 -10.84 3.76
N LEU A 124 -16.45 -9.71 3.07
CA LEU A 124 -16.97 -8.40 3.47
C LEU A 124 -18.17 -8.01 2.61
N GLU A 125 -19.06 -7.23 3.22
CA GLU A 125 -20.22 -6.62 2.57
C GLU A 125 -20.25 -5.14 2.91
N THR A 126 -20.71 -4.30 1.98
CA THR A 126 -20.92 -2.89 2.25
C THR A 126 -22.10 -2.71 3.19
N THR A 127 -21.97 -1.78 4.14
CA THR A 127 -23.08 -1.48 5.07
C THR A 127 -24.04 -0.47 4.44
N GLY A 128 -25.34 -0.73 4.57
CA GLY A 128 -26.36 0.16 4.02
C GLY A 128 -26.49 0.08 2.49
N ALA A 129 -26.84 1.19 1.86
CA ALA A 129 -27.05 1.30 0.42
C ALA A 129 -25.87 1.96 -0.33
N GLU A 130 -24.70 2.08 0.32
CA GLU A 130 -23.52 2.71 -0.28
C GLU A 130 -22.79 1.79 -1.26
N LEU A 131 -22.15 2.44 -2.24
CA LEU A 131 -21.34 1.76 -3.24
C LEU A 131 -19.96 1.39 -2.69
N PRO A 132 -19.36 0.29 -3.16
CA PRO A 132 -18.05 -0.17 -2.70
C PRO A 132 -16.89 0.78 -3.02
N ASP A 133 -17.07 1.70 -3.98
CA ASP A 133 -16.11 2.72 -4.39
C ASP A 133 -16.35 4.09 -3.75
N TYR A 134 -17.18 4.13 -2.71
CA TYR A 134 -17.43 5.33 -1.92
C TYR A 134 -16.24 5.64 -0.99
N ALA A 135 -15.92 6.93 -0.82
CA ALA A 135 -14.77 7.40 -0.05
C ALA A 135 -14.66 6.77 1.36
N ALA A 136 -15.76 6.78 2.11
CA ALA A 136 -15.78 6.23 3.46
C ALA A 136 -15.59 4.71 3.46
N VAL A 137 -16.16 3.99 2.48
CA VAL A 137 -16.03 2.53 2.37
C VAL A 137 -14.60 2.12 2.04
N GLU A 138 -13.92 2.83 1.13
CA GLU A 138 -12.52 2.55 0.82
C GLU A 138 -11.58 2.83 2.01
N LEU A 139 -11.87 3.87 2.80
CA LEU A 139 -11.13 4.15 4.04
C LEU A 139 -11.39 3.08 5.10
N ASP A 140 -12.63 2.61 5.25
CA ASP A 140 -12.97 1.52 6.17
C ASP A 140 -12.31 0.21 5.75
N PHE A 141 -12.20 -0.04 4.44
CA PHE A 141 -11.43 -1.17 3.92
C PHE A 141 -9.92 -1.05 4.23
N LEU A 142 -9.34 0.15 4.16
CA LEU A 142 -7.96 0.38 4.61
C LEU A 142 -7.78 0.13 6.11
N SER A 143 -8.79 0.46 6.93
CA SER A 143 -8.83 0.09 8.35
C SER A 143 -8.79 -1.43 8.51
N PHE A 144 -9.69 -2.15 7.85
CA PHE A 144 -9.74 -3.61 7.85
C PHE A 144 -8.38 -4.24 7.48
N LEU A 145 -7.74 -3.77 6.42
CA LEU A 145 -6.44 -4.30 6.00
C LEU A 145 -5.33 -4.03 7.03
N ALA A 146 -5.35 -2.88 7.70
CA ALA A 146 -4.42 -2.56 8.78
C ALA A 146 -4.66 -3.43 10.03
N GLU A 147 -5.91 -3.72 10.38
CA GLU A 147 -6.25 -4.65 11.46
C GLU A 147 -5.78 -6.07 11.15
N LYS A 148 -5.98 -6.55 9.91
CA LYS A 148 -5.48 -7.87 9.49
C LYS A 148 -3.96 -7.96 9.54
N GLU A 149 -3.26 -6.88 9.19
CA GLU A 149 -1.80 -6.78 9.37
C GLU A 149 -1.42 -6.87 10.85
N ALA A 150 -2.15 -6.20 11.75
CA ALA A 150 -1.91 -6.24 13.19
C ALA A 150 -2.22 -7.61 13.83
N GLN A 151 -3.27 -8.28 13.36
CA GLN A 151 -3.72 -9.59 13.83
C GLN A 151 -2.92 -10.76 13.24
N ALA A 152 -1.96 -10.49 12.36
CA ALA A 152 -1.18 -11.53 11.70
C ALA A 152 -0.47 -12.45 12.72
N ASN A 153 -0.59 -13.75 12.47
CA ASN A 153 -0.01 -14.82 13.28
C ASN A 153 1.50 -14.91 13.12
N ASP A 154 2.00 -14.57 11.93
CA ASP A 154 3.40 -14.62 11.55
C ASP A 154 3.79 -13.47 10.60
N ASP A 155 5.09 -13.35 10.33
CA ASP A 155 5.63 -12.29 9.49
C ASP A 155 5.23 -12.44 8.02
N GLN A 156 4.94 -13.65 7.52
CA GLN A 156 4.53 -13.88 6.14
C GLN A 156 3.11 -13.34 5.94
N GLN A 157 2.20 -13.64 6.86
CA GLN A 157 0.85 -13.11 6.86
C GLN A 157 0.86 -11.59 7.03
N ALA A 158 1.69 -11.05 7.92
CA ALA A 158 1.84 -9.59 8.08
C ALA A 158 2.37 -8.93 6.79
N ARG A 159 3.33 -9.55 6.09
CA ARG A 159 3.82 -9.07 4.79
C ARG A 159 2.73 -9.10 3.72
N HIS A 160 1.92 -10.15 3.69
CA HIS A 160 0.80 -10.26 2.76
C HIS A 160 -0.20 -9.10 2.94
N TRP A 161 -0.71 -8.87 4.15
CA TRP A 161 -1.68 -7.79 4.40
C TRP A 161 -1.10 -6.40 4.15
N ARG A 162 0.18 -6.19 4.50
CA ARG A 162 0.89 -4.95 4.16
C ARG A 162 0.97 -4.72 2.66
N HIS A 163 1.28 -5.77 1.90
CA HIS A 163 1.34 -5.69 0.44
C HIS A 163 -0.03 -5.34 -0.13
N THR A 164 -1.08 -6.07 0.27
CA THR A 164 -2.47 -5.82 -0.14
C THR A 164 -2.90 -4.37 0.14
N ARG A 165 -2.63 -3.86 1.35
CA ARG A 165 -2.93 -2.46 1.73
C ARG A 165 -2.19 -1.43 0.88
N ARG A 166 -0.92 -1.67 0.58
CA ARG A 166 -0.12 -0.79 -0.28
C ARG A 166 -0.61 -0.79 -1.71
N GLN A 167 -0.96 -1.97 -2.24
CA GLN A 167 -1.54 -2.09 -3.57
C GLN A 167 -2.88 -1.36 -3.65
N PHE A 168 -3.75 -1.53 -2.63
CA PHE A 168 -5.01 -0.81 -2.57
C PHE A 168 -4.83 0.72 -2.60
N LEU A 169 -3.90 1.26 -1.81
CA LEU A 169 -3.54 2.68 -1.88
C LEU A 169 -3.03 3.10 -3.26
N GLN A 170 -2.21 2.26 -3.90
CA GLN A 170 -1.64 2.56 -5.21
C GLN A 170 -2.65 2.49 -6.34
N GLU A 171 -3.67 1.63 -6.22
CA GLU A 171 -4.59 1.30 -7.31
C GLU A 171 -5.96 1.96 -7.17
N HIS A 172 -6.39 2.27 -5.94
CA HIS A 172 -7.72 2.79 -5.57
C HIS A 172 -7.58 4.07 -4.72
N ALA A 173 -7.96 4.04 -3.43
CA ALA A 173 -7.99 5.14 -2.47
C ALA A 173 -6.92 6.23 -2.66
N GLY A 174 -5.64 5.86 -2.78
CA GLY A 174 -4.55 6.83 -2.91
C GLY A 174 -4.46 7.53 -4.27
N LYS A 175 -5.12 7.02 -5.32
CA LYS A 175 -5.18 7.69 -6.64
C LYS A 175 -6.16 8.87 -6.65
N TRP A 176 -7.28 8.75 -5.95
CA TRP A 176 -8.41 9.65 -6.15
C TRP A 176 -8.76 10.46 -4.89
N LEU A 177 -8.66 9.88 -3.68
CA LEU A 177 -8.93 10.61 -2.43
C LEU A 177 -8.05 11.82 -2.14
N PRO A 178 -6.81 11.98 -2.69
CA PRO A 178 -6.07 13.24 -2.53
C PRO A 178 -6.83 14.48 -3.01
N GLN A 179 -7.77 14.33 -3.97
CA GLN A 179 -8.62 15.44 -4.38
C GLN A 179 -9.55 15.88 -3.23
N LEU A 180 -10.13 14.93 -2.47
CA LEU A 180 -11.01 15.23 -1.35
C LEU A 180 -10.22 15.94 -0.25
N ALA A 181 -9.02 15.44 0.07
CA ALA A 181 -8.12 16.10 1.00
C ALA A 181 -7.82 17.54 0.57
N HIS A 182 -7.53 17.78 -0.71
CA HIS A 182 -7.31 19.14 -1.22
C HIS A 182 -8.55 20.04 -1.11
N ARG A 183 -9.76 19.49 -1.27
CA ARG A 183 -11.00 20.26 -1.12
C ARG A 183 -11.25 20.64 0.34
N LEU A 184 -11.09 19.68 1.24
CA LEU A 184 -11.22 19.90 2.68
C LEU A 184 -10.18 20.90 3.22
N SER A 185 -8.92 20.85 2.72
CA SER A 185 -7.86 21.77 3.15
C SER A 185 -8.12 23.23 2.77
N ASN A 186 -8.92 23.45 1.72
CA ASN A 186 -9.27 24.79 1.23
C ASN A 186 -10.67 25.24 1.67
N SER A 187 -11.28 24.54 2.62
CA SER A 187 -12.61 24.87 3.16
C SER A 187 -12.64 26.20 3.90
N GLY A 188 -11.50 26.61 4.49
CA GLY A 188 -11.42 27.72 5.44
C GLY A 188 -11.85 27.34 6.86
N GLU A 189 -12.22 26.09 7.08
CA GLU A 189 -12.68 25.58 8.38
C GLU A 189 -11.58 24.74 9.03
N GLU A 190 -11.28 25.02 10.30
CA GLU A 190 -10.18 24.39 11.06
C GLU A 190 -10.30 22.85 11.10
N ALA A 191 -11.52 22.32 11.33
CA ALA A 191 -11.77 20.89 11.43
C ALA A 191 -11.49 20.17 10.11
N TRP A 192 -12.03 20.69 9.02
CA TRP A 192 -11.85 20.10 7.69
C TRP A 192 -10.42 20.26 7.19
N THR A 193 -9.73 21.32 7.61
CA THR A 193 -8.30 21.47 7.36
C THR A 193 -7.48 20.41 8.12
N ALA A 194 -7.83 20.10 9.37
CA ALA A 194 -7.20 19.02 10.13
C ALA A 194 -7.48 17.64 9.51
N VAL A 195 -8.74 17.33 9.21
CA VAL A 195 -9.15 16.08 8.53
C VAL A 195 -8.44 15.92 7.19
N ALA A 196 -8.32 17.00 6.40
CA ALA A 196 -7.59 16.99 5.13
C ALA A 196 -6.12 16.57 5.28
N HIS A 197 -5.42 17.11 6.28
CA HIS A 197 -4.02 16.79 6.51
C HIS A 197 -3.84 15.37 7.05
N LEU A 198 -4.74 14.91 7.92
CA LEU A 198 -4.78 13.52 8.38
C LEU A 198 -5.02 12.57 7.20
N LEU A 199 -6.00 12.84 6.35
CA LEU A 199 -6.31 12.05 5.15
C LEU A 199 -5.12 12.02 4.18
N ALA A 200 -4.56 13.18 3.83
CA ALA A 200 -3.42 13.26 2.93
C ALA A 200 -2.18 12.52 3.46
N ALA A 201 -1.93 12.61 4.78
CA ALA A 201 -0.89 11.83 5.43
C ALA A 201 -1.23 10.34 5.35
N ALA A 202 -2.38 9.90 5.86
CA ALA A 202 -2.76 8.48 5.92
C ALA A 202 -2.68 7.77 4.56
N LEU A 203 -3.05 8.45 3.46
CA LEU A 203 -2.96 7.91 2.10
C LEU A 203 -1.52 7.78 1.57
N ASN A 204 -0.59 8.52 2.14
CA ASN A 204 0.83 8.54 1.77
C ASN A 204 1.73 8.23 2.98
N PRO A 205 1.63 7.02 3.55
CA PRO A 205 2.50 6.63 4.64
C PRO A 205 3.96 6.72 4.18
N PRO A 206 4.87 7.26 5.01
CA PRO A 206 6.26 7.37 4.65
C PRO A 206 6.72 5.98 4.23
N LYS A 207 7.35 5.89 3.05
CA LYS A 207 8.12 4.70 2.71
C LYS A 207 9.06 4.53 3.87
N ARG A 208 8.89 3.46 4.67
CA ARG A 208 9.70 3.15 5.85
C ARG A 208 11.11 3.62 5.54
N GLN A 209 11.51 4.76 6.10
CA GLN A 209 12.90 5.16 5.99
C GLN A 209 13.57 4.01 6.70
N LYS A 210 14.25 3.15 5.94
CA LYS A 210 15.29 2.34 6.57
C LYS A 210 16.06 3.39 7.35
N GLN A 211 16.10 3.26 8.68
CA GLN A 211 17.10 3.97 9.45
C GLN A 211 18.38 3.71 8.68
N ILE A 212 18.85 4.74 7.97
CA ILE A 212 20.23 4.82 7.57
C ILE A 212 20.91 5.13 8.90
N THR A 213 20.97 4.11 9.77
CA THR A 213 22.23 3.92 10.47
C THR A 213 23.29 3.94 9.37
N PRO A 214 24.48 4.48 9.59
CA PRO A 214 25.61 4.25 8.71
C PRO A 214 25.93 2.74 8.75
N LYS A 215 25.04 1.93 8.18
CA LYS A 215 25.19 0.52 7.96
C LYS A 215 26.04 0.51 6.72
N GLU A 216 27.31 0.20 6.92
CA GLU A 216 28.22 -0.23 5.87
C GLU A 216 27.39 -0.89 4.76
N SER A 217 27.29 -0.20 3.62
CA SER A 217 26.41 -0.58 2.52
C SER A 217 26.61 -2.07 2.20
N GLY A 218 25.61 -2.90 2.48
CA GLY A 218 25.67 -4.34 2.28
C GLY A 218 25.57 -4.73 0.80
N LEU A 219 25.77 -6.01 0.51
CA LEU A 219 25.53 -6.56 -0.82
C LEU A 219 24.06 -6.98 -0.96
N PRO A 220 23.49 -6.98 -2.18
CA PRO A 220 22.18 -7.58 -2.42
C PRO A 220 22.12 -9.03 -1.95
N GLN A 221 21.09 -9.36 -1.19
CA GLN A 221 20.76 -10.70 -0.69
C GLN A 221 19.26 -10.93 -0.89
N ILE A 222 18.85 -12.20 -0.93
CA ILE A 222 17.45 -12.62 -0.95
C ILE A 222 17.21 -13.48 0.29
N PRO A 223 16.87 -12.86 1.44
CA PRO A 223 16.72 -13.60 2.70
C PRO A 223 15.57 -14.60 2.67
N ASP A 224 14.54 -14.28 1.89
CA ASP A 224 13.37 -15.13 1.66
C ASP A 224 13.26 -15.42 0.16
N ILE A 225 13.75 -16.59 -0.25
CA ILE A 225 13.79 -17.01 -1.65
C ILE A 225 12.40 -17.14 -2.28
N THR A 226 11.36 -17.30 -1.46
CA THR A 226 9.98 -17.47 -1.95
C THR A 226 9.39 -16.18 -2.52
N LEU A 227 9.92 -15.02 -2.12
CA LEU A 227 9.49 -13.71 -2.62
C LEU A 227 10.11 -13.38 -3.98
N CYS A 228 11.24 -13.98 -4.33
CA CYS A 228 11.88 -13.69 -5.61
C CYS A 228 11.26 -14.52 -6.73
N THR A 229 10.54 -13.84 -7.61
CA THR A 229 9.85 -14.40 -8.78
C THR A 229 10.75 -14.56 -10.00
N LEU A 230 12.03 -14.17 -9.91
CA LEU A 230 12.99 -14.14 -11.01
C LEU A 230 12.58 -13.25 -12.21
N CYS A 231 11.75 -12.22 -11.97
CA CYS A 231 11.26 -11.26 -12.99
C CYS A 231 12.33 -10.35 -13.65
N SER A 232 13.60 -10.46 -13.25
CA SER A 232 14.75 -9.74 -13.85
C SER A 232 14.78 -8.19 -13.75
N PHE A 233 13.78 -7.50 -13.18
CA PHE A 233 13.84 -6.01 -13.06
C PHE A 233 15.09 -5.51 -12.31
N CYS A 234 15.52 -6.22 -11.27
CA CYS A 234 16.72 -5.87 -10.51
C CYS A 234 18.02 -5.91 -11.34
N VAL A 235 18.08 -6.80 -12.35
CA VAL A 235 19.18 -6.92 -13.31
C VAL A 235 19.16 -5.72 -14.26
N GLN A 236 17.98 -5.36 -14.77
CA GLN A 236 17.80 -4.25 -15.72
C GLN A 236 18.20 -2.89 -15.14
N VAL A 237 17.94 -2.65 -13.84
CA VAL A 237 18.29 -1.37 -13.19
C VAL A 237 19.73 -1.32 -12.66
N CYS A 238 20.49 -2.41 -12.74
CA CYS A 238 21.83 -2.49 -12.17
C CYS A 238 22.85 -1.74 -13.05
N PRO A 239 23.35 -0.56 -12.66
CA PRO A 239 24.14 0.30 -13.54
C PRO A 239 25.52 -0.26 -13.87
N THR A 240 26.02 -1.20 -13.06
CA THR A 240 27.33 -1.83 -13.24
C THR A 240 27.23 -3.28 -13.70
N HIS A 241 26.02 -3.76 -13.98
CA HIS A 241 25.75 -5.16 -14.34
C HIS A 241 26.31 -6.15 -13.30
N ALA A 242 26.36 -5.75 -12.04
CA ALA A 242 26.74 -6.62 -10.92
C ALA A 242 25.72 -7.75 -10.71
N LEU A 243 24.45 -7.51 -11.02
CA LEU A 243 23.41 -8.53 -11.02
C LEU A 243 23.24 -9.10 -12.43
N SER A 244 23.12 -10.42 -12.57
CA SER A 244 22.85 -11.07 -13.85
C SER A 244 21.89 -12.25 -13.71
N MET A 245 21.03 -12.43 -14.71
CA MET A 245 20.21 -13.63 -14.84
C MET A 245 20.96 -14.65 -15.71
N ARG A 246 21.08 -15.88 -15.23
CA ARG A 246 21.71 -17.00 -15.93
C ARG A 246 20.69 -18.09 -16.09
N GLU A 247 20.53 -18.57 -17.32
CA GLU A 247 19.62 -19.65 -17.64
C GLU A 247 20.42 -20.79 -18.27
N ASP A 248 20.19 -22.01 -17.78
CA ASP A 248 20.60 -23.25 -18.43
C ASP A 248 19.38 -24.15 -18.63
N ASP A 249 19.57 -25.36 -19.15
CA ASP A 249 18.45 -26.26 -19.44
C ASP A 249 17.66 -26.69 -18.20
N HIS A 250 18.23 -26.57 -17.00
CA HIS A 250 17.65 -27.04 -15.76
C HIS A 250 17.11 -25.92 -14.87
N ALA A 251 17.78 -24.77 -14.84
CA ALA A 251 17.47 -23.72 -13.87
C ALA A 251 17.68 -22.29 -14.39
N THR A 252 16.95 -21.38 -13.76
CA THR A 252 17.15 -19.93 -13.84
C THR A 252 17.77 -19.45 -12.53
N ARG A 253 18.91 -18.76 -12.62
CA ARG A 253 19.69 -18.24 -11.48
C ARG A 253 19.84 -16.74 -11.55
N LEU A 254 19.41 -16.05 -10.50
CA LEU A 254 19.80 -14.67 -10.23
C LEU A 254 21.12 -14.67 -9.48
N THR A 255 22.13 -14.03 -10.05
CA THR A 255 23.50 -14.02 -9.53
C THR A 255 24.00 -12.60 -9.30
N LEU A 256 24.93 -12.45 -8.36
CA LEU A 256 25.61 -11.20 -8.01
C LEU A 256 27.13 -11.39 -8.14
N ASN A 257 27.80 -10.48 -8.84
CA ASN A 257 29.24 -10.26 -8.77
C ASN A 257 29.52 -9.17 -7.72
N PRO A 258 30.04 -9.53 -6.52
CA PRO A 258 30.28 -8.56 -5.46
C PRO A 258 31.26 -7.46 -5.85
N SER A 259 32.26 -7.77 -6.68
CA SER A 259 33.31 -6.83 -7.09
C SER A 259 32.81 -5.72 -8.00
N LEU A 260 31.69 -5.92 -8.70
CA LEU A 260 31.06 -4.90 -9.55
C LEU A 260 29.97 -4.11 -8.81
N CYS A 261 29.57 -4.54 -7.62
CA CYS A 261 28.46 -3.92 -6.91
C CYS A 261 28.89 -2.59 -6.25
N ILE A 262 28.47 -1.47 -6.84
CA ILE A 262 28.68 -0.12 -6.26
C ILE A 262 27.66 0.24 -5.19
N ARG A 263 26.76 -0.69 -4.84
CA ARG A 263 25.79 -0.54 -3.75
C ARG A 263 24.92 0.70 -3.90
N CYS A 264 24.40 0.92 -5.11
CA CYS A 264 23.56 2.07 -5.45
C CYS A 264 22.09 1.94 -5.01
N HIS A 265 21.70 0.85 -4.35
CA HIS A 265 20.35 0.55 -3.86
C HIS A 265 19.23 0.39 -4.93
N LYS A 266 19.51 0.58 -6.22
CA LYS A 266 18.48 0.50 -7.27
C LYS A 266 17.74 -0.85 -7.33
N CYS A 267 18.45 -1.96 -7.12
CA CYS A 267 17.86 -3.31 -7.15
C CYS A 267 16.82 -3.52 -6.02
N GLU A 268 17.11 -3.01 -4.83
CA GLU A 268 16.17 -3.01 -3.69
C GLU A 268 14.97 -2.10 -3.95
N GLN A 269 15.22 -0.92 -4.53
CA GLN A 269 14.17 0.06 -4.82
C GLN A 269 13.17 -0.45 -5.86
N VAL A 270 13.66 -1.07 -6.94
CA VAL A 270 12.83 -1.58 -8.04
C VAL A 270 12.10 -2.88 -7.70
N CYS A 271 12.54 -3.63 -6.70
CA CYS A 271 11.92 -4.90 -6.35
C CYS A 271 10.52 -4.67 -5.75
N GLU A 272 9.47 -4.92 -6.54
CA GLU A 272 8.07 -4.80 -6.11
C GLU A 272 7.73 -5.82 -5.02
N GLU A 273 8.22 -7.05 -5.17
CA GLU A 273 8.07 -8.16 -4.22
C GLU A 273 8.86 -7.96 -2.90
N LYS A 274 9.74 -6.96 -2.85
CA LYS A 274 10.65 -6.69 -1.72
C LYS A 274 11.49 -7.91 -1.31
N ALA A 275 11.83 -8.76 -2.27
CA ALA A 275 12.68 -9.93 -2.09
C ALA A 275 14.16 -9.57 -1.83
N ILE A 276 14.62 -8.40 -2.27
CA ILE A 276 16.01 -7.96 -2.16
C ILE A 276 16.21 -7.11 -0.91
N ASP A 277 17.17 -7.50 -0.07
CA ASP A 277 17.70 -6.69 1.03
C ASP A 277 19.21 -6.48 0.85
N LEU A 278 19.72 -5.37 1.35
CA LEU A 278 21.14 -5.02 1.30
C LEU A 278 21.76 -5.34 2.65
N GLN A 279 22.40 -6.50 2.72
CA GLN A 279 23.00 -7.05 3.94
C GLN A 279 24.41 -7.61 3.68
N GLY A 280 25.14 -7.88 4.75
CA GLY A 280 26.33 -8.72 4.73
C GLY A 280 27.66 -8.00 4.49
N LYS A 281 28.72 -8.66 4.96
CA LYS A 281 30.12 -8.33 4.70
C LYS A 281 30.48 -8.75 3.26
N PRO A 282 31.51 -8.17 2.62
CA PRO A 282 31.96 -8.62 1.32
C PRO A 282 32.24 -10.13 1.35
N ALA A 283 31.50 -10.88 0.52
CA ALA A 283 31.77 -12.30 0.35
C ALA A 283 33.07 -12.45 -0.46
N ALA A 284 33.94 -13.37 -0.04
CA ALA A 284 35.19 -13.68 -0.76
C ALA A 284 34.96 -14.44 -2.09
N ALA A 285 33.70 -14.76 -2.42
CA ALA A 285 33.35 -15.48 -3.63
C ALA A 285 33.24 -14.53 -4.83
N PRO A 286 33.77 -14.93 -6.02
CA PRO A 286 33.72 -14.09 -7.22
C PRO A 286 32.29 -13.92 -7.76
N MET A 287 31.40 -14.88 -7.48
CA MET A 287 29.99 -14.86 -7.86
C MET A 287 29.14 -15.50 -6.75
N LEU A 288 28.00 -14.89 -6.45
CA LEU A 288 27.00 -15.38 -5.50
C LEU A 288 25.71 -15.73 -6.25
N VAL A 289 25.12 -16.88 -5.96
CA VAL A 289 23.76 -17.21 -6.39
C VAL A 289 22.80 -16.67 -5.32
N LEU A 290 21.97 -15.69 -5.68
CA LEU A 290 21.00 -15.09 -4.78
C LEU A 290 19.68 -15.87 -4.77
N ARG A 291 19.29 -16.42 -5.93
CA ARG A 291 18.09 -17.24 -6.10
C ARG A 291 18.29 -18.17 -7.30
N GLU A 292 17.82 -19.41 -7.14
CA GLU A 292 17.77 -20.41 -8.21
C GLU A 292 16.41 -21.09 -8.23
N SER A 293 15.78 -21.21 -9.39
CA SER A 293 14.53 -21.97 -9.59
C SER A 293 14.68 -22.91 -10.78
N PRO A 294 14.12 -24.13 -10.73
CA PRO A 294 14.03 -24.99 -11.91
C PRO A 294 13.29 -24.30 -13.05
N ARG A 295 13.57 -24.73 -14.29
CA ARG A 295 12.82 -24.29 -15.47
C ARG A 295 11.59 -25.18 -15.66
N ALA A 296 10.45 -24.57 -15.93
CA ALA A 296 9.28 -25.30 -16.40
C ALA A 296 9.58 -25.87 -17.80
N THR A 297 8.94 -26.99 -18.14
CA THR A 297 9.16 -27.68 -19.42
C THR A 297 7.92 -27.66 -20.29
N CYS A 298 8.09 -27.38 -21.58
CA CYS A 298 6.99 -27.41 -22.53
C CYS A 298 6.41 -28.83 -22.66
N PRO A 299 5.10 -29.05 -22.45
CA PRO A 299 4.51 -30.39 -22.50
C PRO A 299 4.52 -31.00 -23.91
N ARG A 300 4.73 -30.19 -24.96
CA ARG A 300 4.74 -30.65 -26.36
C ARG A 300 6.11 -31.12 -26.84
N CYS A 301 7.17 -30.40 -26.50
CA CYS A 301 8.52 -30.66 -27.03
C CYS A 301 9.58 -30.92 -25.96
N GLY A 302 9.25 -30.81 -24.67
CA GLY A 302 10.18 -30.98 -23.56
C GLY A 302 11.18 -29.83 -23.38
N LYS A 303 11.23 -28.85 -24.30
CA LYS A 303 12.13 -27.70 -24.16
C LYS A 303 11.77 -26.88 -22.92
N PRO A 304 12.77 -26.40 -22.17
CA PRO A 304 12.52 -25.54 -21.03
C PRO A 304 11.95 -24.17 -21.46
N THR A 305 11.12 -23.58 -20.59
CA THR A 305 10.46 -22.29 -20.80
C THR A 305 10.96 -21.26 -19.78
N VAL A 306 10.07 -20.63 -19.02
CA VAL A 306 10.41 -19.73 -17.93
C VAL A 306 10.68 -20.52 -16.64
N SER A 307 11.10 -19.84 -15.57
CA SER A 307 11.32 -20.49 -14.28
C SER A 307 9.99 -20.91 -13.62
N GLU A 308 9.99 -22.01 -12.86
CA GLU A 308 8.81 -22.43 -12.08
C GLU A 308 8.35 -21.36 -11.08
N ALA A 309 9.29 -20.58 -10.53
CA ALA A 309 8.98 -19.44 -9.68
C ALA A 309 8.18 -18.35 -10.44
N GLU A 310 8.52 -18.12 -11.69
CA GLU A 310 7.81 -17.16 -12.55
C GLU A 310 6.44 -17.69 -12.97
N VAL A 311 6.33 -18.97 -13.35
CA VAL A 311 5.03 -19.62 -13.60
C VAL A 311 4.11 -19.46 -12.39
N THR A 312 4.62 -19.83 -11.20
CA THR A 312 3.88 -19.73 -9.93
C THR A 312 3.40 -18.31 -9.68
N ALA A 313 4.27 -17.32 -9.88
CA ALA A 313 3.94 -15.91 -9.70
C ALA A 313 2.85 -15.42 -10.68
N VAL A 314 2.94 -15.80 -11.96
CA VAL A 314 1.95 -15.46 -12.98
C VAL A 314 0.59 -16.10 -12.66
N VAL A 315 0.56 -17.38 -12.30
CA VAL A 315 -0.68 -18.10 -11.94
C VAL A 315 -1.33 -17.46 -10.72
N ALA A 316 -0.55 -17.14 -9.69
CA ALA A 316 -1.05 -16.45 -8.50
C ALA A 316 -1.69 -15.09 -8.84
N ARG A 317 -1.08 -14.34 -9.77
CA ARG A 317 -1.57 -13.02 -10.21
C ARG A 317 -2.80 -13.10 -11.11
N LEU A 318 -2.89 -14.12 -11.97
CA LEU A 318 -4.02 -14.33 -12.87
C LEU A 318 -5.21 -15.06 -12.21
N GLY A 319 -5.00 -15.72 -11.07
CA GLY A 319 -6.00 -16.55 -10.40
C GLY A 319 -6.41 -17.80 -11.20
N SER A 320 -5.69 -18.10 -12.28
CA SER A 320 -5.93 -19.24 -13.19
C SER A 320 -4.62 -19.64 -13.87
N HIS A 321 -4.56 -20.88 -14.37
CA HIS A 321 -3.40 -21.39 -15.10
C HIS A 321 -3.72 -21.45 -16.60
N PRO A 322 -3.46 -20.38 -17.38
CA PRO A 322 -3.77 -20.40 -18.79
C PRO A 322 -2.81 -21.31 -19.56
N ALA A 323 -3.32 -22.05 -20.54
CA ALA A 323 -2.53 -23.02 -21.30
C ALA A 323 -1.28 -22.40 -21.97
N TRP A 324 -1.35 -21.15 -22.44
CA TRP A 324 -0.21 -20.50 -23.11
C TRP A 324 1.03 -20.35 -22.21
N LEU A 325 0.87 -20.43 -20.88
CA LEU A 325 1.98 -20.35 -19.93
C LEU A 325 2.88 -21.58 -19.97
N ASP A 326 2.33 -22.74 -20.35
CA ASP A 326 3.04 -24.02 -20.41
C ASP A 326 3.87 -24.20 -21.69
N TYR A 327 3.44 -23.60 -22.80
CA TYR A 327 4.08 -23.82 -24.09
C TYR A 327 5.23 -22.84 -24.35
N CYS A 328 6.33 -23.36 -24.91
CA CYS A 328 7.40 -22.52 -25.46
C CYS A 328 6.89 -21.72 -26.68
N LEU A 329 7.57 -20.64 -27.02
CA LEU A 329 7.15 -19.74 -28.11
C LEU A 329 6.99 -20.43 -29.47
N GLU A 330 7.74 -21.49 -29.74
CA GLU A 330 7.64 -22.26 -30.99
C GLU A 330 6.45 -23.23 -31.03
N CYS A 331 5.95 -23.64 -29.86
CA CYS A 331 4.88 -24.64 -29.73
C CYS A 331 3.50 -24.02 -29.50
N ARG A 332 3.43 -22.72 -29.21
CA ARG A 332 2.21 -21.90 -29.14
C ARG A 332 1.61 -21.73 -30.54
#